data_AF-A0A538FNN6-F1
#
_entry.id   AF-A0A538FNN6-F1
#
_cell.length_a   1.000
_cell.length_b   1.000
_cell.length_c   1.000
_cell.angle_alpha   90.00
_cell.angle_beta   90.00
_cell.angle_gamma   90.00
#
_symmetry.space_group_name_H-M   'P 1'
#
loop_
_entity.id
_entity.type
_entity.pdbx_description
1 polymer ?
#
loop_
_entity_poly.entity_id
_entity_poly.type
_entity_poly.pdbx_seq_one_letter_code
_entity_poly.pdbx_strand_id
1 'polypeptide(L)' 'MSVSWSAVFLPSGADLGGYVVNRLGASSPIEVCTVATPTTSCTDTTPPTNQQISYTVTPAQESWRGATSPPSAPVVVAA' A
#
# COMPACT_ATOMS: atom_id res chain seq x y z
N MET A 1 -12.50 7.40 9.72
CA MET A 1 -12.36 8.47 8.73
C MET A 1 -12.34 7.85 7.35
N SER A 2 -13.20 8.27 6.44
CA SER A 2 -13.26 7.70 5.09
C SER A 2 -12.25 8.39 4.17
N VAL A 3 -11.49 7.59 3.41
CA VAL A 3 -10.51 8.03 2.42
C VAL A 3 -10.93 7.49 1.06
N SER A 4 -11.01 8.36 0.06
CA SER A 4 -11.38 8.01 -1.31
C SER A 4 -10.39 8.63 -2.30
N TRP A 5 -10.12 7.93 -3.39
CA TRP A 5 -9.19 8.37 -4.43
C TRP A 5 -9.73 8.06 -5.83
N SER A 6 -9.11 8.66 -6.85
CA SER A 6 -9.36 8.32 -8.24
C SER A 6 -8.61 7.05 -8.61
N ALA A 7 -9.23 6.17 -9.39
CA ALA A 7 -8.52 5.03 -9.97
C ALA A 7 -7.35 5.53 -10.81
N VAL A 8 -6.17 4.94 -10.61
CA VAL A 8 -5.01 5.16 -11.47
C VAL A 8 -4.82 3.94 -12.36
N PHE A 9 -4.00 4.06 -13.39
CA PHE A 9 -3.59 2.95 -14.24
C PHE A 9 -2.07 2.87 -14.21
N LEU A 10 -1.53 1.66 -14.28
CA LEU A 10 -0.09 1.49 -14.42
C LEU A 10 0.32 1.98 -15.81
N PRO A 11 1.43 2.73 -15.95
CA PRO A 11 1.91 3.19 -17.26
C PRO A 11 2.16 2.05 -18.26
N SER A 12 2.41 0.84 -17.75
CA SER A 12 2.59 -0.38 -18.55
C SER A 12 1.28 -0.94 -19.14
N GLY A 13 0.11 -0.42 -18.74
CA GLY A 13 -1.19 -0.99 -19.11
C GLY A 13 -1.52 -2.30 -18.40
N ALA A 14 -0.68 -2.76 -17.46
CA ALA A 14 -0.93 -3.95 -16.67
C ALA A 14 -2.07 -3.71 -15.66
N ASP A 15 -2.82 -4.77 -15.35
CA ASP A 15 -3.89 -4.72 -14.38
C ASP A 15 -3.34 -4.38 -12.98
N LEU A 16 -4.03 -3.45 -12.32
CA LEU A 16 -3.79 -3.16 -10.91
C LEU A 16 -4.44 -4.24 -10.05
N GLY A 17 -3.64 -4.88 -9.20
CA GLY A 17 -4.14 -5.85 -8.21
C GLY A 17 -4.81 -5.18 -7.00
N GLY A 18 -4.61 -3.86 -6.84
CA GLY A 18 -5.22 -3.09 -5.76
C GLY A 18 -4.48 -1.81 -5.41
N TYR A 19 -4.81 -1.29 -4.23
CA TYR A 19 -4.24 -0.10 -3.64
C TYR A 19 -3.86 -0.36 -2.18
N VAL A 20 -2.70 0.15 -1.79
CA VAL A 20 -2.27 0.24 -0.38
C VAL A 20 -2.39 1.70 0.05
N VAL A 21 -3.14 1.96 1.12
CA VAL A 21 -3.36 3.29 1.68
C VAL A 21 -2.55 3.40 2.96
N ASN A 22 -1.59 4.31 2.96
CA ASN A 22 -0.77 4.63 4.12
C ASN A 22 -1.15 5.97 4.70
N ARG A 23 -1.13 6.07 6.02
CA ARG A 23 -1.27 7.31 6.78
C ARG A 23 0.09 7.90 7.09
N LEU A 24 0.26 9.17 6.73
CA LEU A 24 1.40 10.01 7.08
C LEU A 24 0.98 10.91 8.25
N GLY A 25 1.62 10.73 9.41
CA GLY A 25 1.29 11.45 10.63
C GLY A 25 2.22 11.09 11.81
N ALA A 26 2.85 9.91 11.75
CA ALA A 26 3.98 9.55 12.61
C ALA A 26 5.31 9.68 11.85
N SER A 27 6.42 9.50 12.54
CA SER A 27 7.77 9.41 11.94
C SER A 27 7.92 8.31 10.89
N SER A 28 6.95 7.39 10.79
CA SER A 28 6.88 6.36 9.76
C SER A 28 5.45 6.22 9.21
N PRO A 29 5.28 5.96 7.89
CA PRO A 29 3.97 5.67 7.32
C PRO A 29 3.34 4.43 7.99
N ILE A 30 2.04 4.51 8.26
CA ILE A 30 1.27 3.39 8.82
C ILE A 30 0.29 2.91 7.74
N GLU A 31 0.36 1.63 7.37
CA GLU A 31 -0.66 1.05 6.48
C GLU A 31 -2.01 1.03 7.19
N VAL A 32 -3.01 1.63 6.56
CA VAL A 32 -4.39 1.71 7.08
C VAL A 32 -5.28 0.71 6.37
N CYS A 33 -5.11 0.59 5.05
CA CYS A 33 -5.96 -0.24 4.22
C CYS A 33 -5.15 -0.85 3.09
N THR A 34 -5.52 -2.08 2.73
CA THR A 34 -5.20 -2.67 1.44
C THR A 34 -6.50 -3.12 0.80
N VAL A 35 -6.81 -2.60 -0.39
CA VAL A 35 -8.06 -2.92 -1.12
C VAL A 35 -7.74 -3.44 -2.51
N ALA A 36 -8.57 -4.35 -3.02
CA ALA A 36 -8.47 -4.84 -4.38
C ALA A 36 -9.13 -3.86 -5.37
N THR A 37 -8.71 -3.85 -6.62
CA THR A 37 -9.49 -3.18 -7.68
C THR A 37 -10.86 -3.84 -7.84
N PRO A 38 -11.90 -3.10 -8.26
CA PRO A 38 -11.91 -1.68 -8.61
C PRO A 38 -12.15 -0.75 -7.41
N THR A 39 -12.01 -1.22 -6.16
CA THR A 39 -12.29 -0.42 -4.97
C THR A 39 -11.31 0.77 -4.87
N THR A 40 -11.86 1.98 -4.76
CA THR A 40 -11.08 3.23 -4.63
C THR A 40 -11.41 4.02 -3.37
N SER A 41 -11.86 3.32 -2.33
CA SER A 41 -12.13 3.91 -1.03
C SER A 41 -11.82 2.92 0.10
N CYS A 42 -11.53 3.46 1.29
CA CYS A 42 -11.41 2.68 2.49
C CYS A 42 -11.68 3.54 3.74
N THR A 43 -11.79 2.88 4.90
CA THR A 43 -12.03 3.55 6.19
C THR A 43 -10.83 3.38 7.10
N ASP A 44 -10.19 4.49 7.49
CA ASP A 44 -9.29 4.53 8.64
C ASP A 44 -10.12 4.40 9.92
N THR A 45 -9.98 3.28 10.62
CA THR A 45 -10.70 2.99 11.87
C THR A 45 -10.04 3.60 13.10
N THR A 46 -8.77 3.99 13.01
CA THR A 46 -7.99 4.53 14.14
C THR A 46 -7.27 5.84 13.80
N PRO A 47 -7.97 6.85 13.23
CA PRO A 47 -7.33 8.11 12.90
C PRO A 47 -6.97 8.89 14.18
N PRO A 48 -5.75 9.44 14.29
CA PRO A 48 -5.42 10.40 15.34
C PRO A 48 -6.40 11.59 15.35
N THR A 49 -6.90 11.95 16.52
CA THR A 49 -8.01 12.93 16.66
C THR A 49 -7.55 14.39 16.73
N ASN A 50 -6.26 14.66 16.89
CA ASN A 50 -5.69 16.00 17.09
C ASN A 50 -4.39 16.25 16.30
N GLN A 51 -4.22 15.56 15.17
CA GLN A 51 -3.05 15.76 14.29
C GLN A 51 -3.52 15.98 12.86
N GLN A 52 -2.81 16.83 12.12
CA GLN A 52 -2.99 16.91 10.69
C GLN A 52 -2.41 15.64 10.07
N ILE A 53 -3.28 14.87 9.42
CA ILE A 53 -2.94 13.59 8.81
C ILE A 53 -3.01 13.76 7.30
N SER A 54 -2.04 13.20 6.59
CA SER A 54 -2.10 13.00 5.14
C SER A 54 -2.17 11.52 4.82
N TYR A 55 -2.71 11.16 3.65
CA TYR A 55 -2.71 9.77 3.19
C TYR A 55 -1.98 9.67 1.86
N THR A 56 -1.27 8.57 1.67
CA THR A 56 -0.70 8.19 0.37
C THR A 56 -1.33 6.90 -0.10
N VAL A 57 -1.72 6.88 -1.38
CA VAL A 57 -2.29 5.71 -2.02
C VAL A 57 -1.28 5.20 -3.03
N THR A 58 -0.82 3.97 -2.83
CA THR A 58 0.17 3.34 -3.70
C THR A 58 -0.50 2.23 -4.50
N PRO A 59 -0.46 2.26 -5.84
CA PRO A 59 -0.91 1.13 -6.65
C PRO A 59 -0.06 -0.11 -6.36
N ALA A 60 -0.70 -1.26 -6.19
CA ALA A 60 -0.03 -2.54 -5.98
C ALA A 60 -0.29 -3.50 -7.15
N GLN A 61 0.76 -4.15 -7.63
CA GLN A 61 0.69 -5.26 -8.59
C GLN A 61 0.65 -6.60 -7.86
N GLU A 62 0.01 -7.60 -8.49
CA GLU A 62 0.12 -9.03 -8.15
C GLU A 62 -0.49 -9.50 -6.81
N SER A 63 -1.46 -8.79 -6.25
CA SER A 63 -2.32 -9.29 -5.16
C SER A 63 -1.60 -9.76 -3.89
N TRP A 64 -0.30 -9.50 -3.74
CA TRP A 64 0.47 -9.98 -2.60
C TRP A 64 0.14 -9.14 -1.35
N ARG A 65 -0.15 -9.82 -0.25
CA ARG A 65 -0.69 -9.23 0.99
C ARG A 65 0.04 -9.72 2.25
N GLY A 66 1.26 -10.25 2.10
CA GLY A 66 2.09 -10.76 3.20
C GLY A 66 3.21 -9.79 3.59
N ALA A 67 4.04 -10.14 4.57
CA ALA A 67 5.34 -9.49 4.77
C ALA A 67 6.38 -10.17 3.87
N THR A 68 7.34 -9.40 3.34
CA THR A 68 8.37 -9.95 2.43
C THR A 68 9.14 -11.01 3.19
N SER A 69 9.36 -12.17 2.57
CA SER A 69 10.19 -13.21 3.17
C SER A 69 11.60 -12.67 3.45
N PRO A 70 12.31 -13.18 4.46
CA PRO A 70 13.73 -12.89 4.63
C PRO A 70 14.53 -13.24 3.35
N PRO A 71 15.65 -12.54 3.08
CA PRO A 71 16.54 -12.89 1.97
C PRO A 71 17.01 -14.36 2.06
N SER A 72 17.16 -15.01 0.90
CA SER A 72 17.76 -16.34 0.80
C SER A 72 19.26 -16.33 1.14
N ALA A 73 19.81 -17.50 1.50
CA ALA A 73 21.24 -17.65 1.72
C ALA A 73 22.04 -17.25 0.46
N PRO A 74 23.20 -16.57 0.59
CA PRO A 74 24.05 -16.24 -0.54
C PRO A 74 24.47 -17.49 -1.32
N VAL A 75 24.33 -17.48 -2.65
CA VAL A 75 24.87 -18.52 -3.52
C VAL A 75 26.31 -18.17 -3.84
N VAL A 76 27.25 -19.00 -3.39
CA VAL A 76 28.66 -18.91 -3.79
C VAL A 76 28.79 -19.64 -5.13
N VAL A 77 29.08 -18.90 -6.20
CA VAL A 77 29.46 -19.48 -7.49
C VAL A 77 30.97 -19.73 -7.45
N ALA A 78 31.39 -20.99 -7.49
CA ALA A 78 32.80 -21.33 -7.66
C ALA A 78 33.23 -20.93 -9.09
N ALA A 79 34.34 -20.19 -9.18
CA ALA A 79 35.00 -19.88 -10.44
C ALA A 79 35.69 -21.13 -11.02
#